data_AF-A0A1I0Q6S8-F1
#
_entry.id   AF-A0A1I0Q6S8-F1
#
_cell.length_a   1.000
_cell.length_b   1.000
_cell.length_c   1.000
_cell.angle_alpha   90.00
_cell.angle_beta   90.00
_cell.angle_gamma   90.00
#
_symmetry.space_group_name_H-M   'P 1'
#
loop_
_entity.id
_entity.type
_entity.pdbx_description
1 polymer ?
#
loop_
_entity_poly.entity_id
_entity_poly.type
_entity_poly.pdbx_seq_one_letter_code
_entity_poly.pdbx_strand_id
1 'polypeptide(L)'
;MWNRKDVKAKGKAAFKNNFWKCVVTALIIAVIGGGVSGFSSSSSSISSLASSRHSITETTGMNDISDNDHEFNFTIEGDETTDPEEIEDEITNEITEQTGDIDESTGIAIVAFSIIMFGVMLVLSAIGITISALLFNPLRLGCQRFFRKNLDEPANMSNIVFAFDSNYKNVVKTMFLRDVYVFLWSLLFVIPGIIKSYEYRMVPYLLSENPGMSDKEAFAESKRLMNGNKWKTFVLDLSFIGWDILSLFTCGILNVFYVNPYKMSTDAALYEALKYGTASAN
;
A
#
# COMPACT_ATOMS: atom_id res chain seq x y z
N MET A 1 -28.66 16.18 -14.59
CA MET A 1 -27.20 16.26 -14.28
C MET A 1 -27.04 16.07 -12.78
N TRP A 2 -26.12 15.22 -12.32
CA TRP A 2 -25.91 15.01 -10.89
C TRP A 2 -25.20 16.21 -10.25
N ASN A 3 -25.44 16.40 -8.96
CA ASN A 3 -24.87 17.49 -8.16
C ASN A 3 -24.13 16.92 -6.95
N ARG A 4 -22.96 17.50 -6.65
CA ARG A 4 -22.09 17.04 -5.57
C ARG A 4 -22.78 17.06 -4.20
N LYS A 5 -23.67 18.03 -3.95
CA LYS A 5 -24.37 18.14 -2.67
C LYS A 5 -25.31 16.97 -2.46
N ASP A 6 -26.04 16.60 -3.51
CA ASP A 6 -27.06 15.56 -3.42
C ASP A 6 -26.43 14.17 -3.31
N VAL A 7 -25.35 13.91 -4.07
CA VAL A 7 -24.56 12.68 -3.95
C VAL A 7 -23.95 12.54 -2.55
N LYS A 8 -23.37 13.62 -2.00
CA LYS A 8 -22.83 13.63 -0.62
C LYS A 8 -23.92 13.49 0.44
N ALA A 9 -25.10 14.06 0.22
CA ALA A 9 -26.23 13.95 1.14
C ALA A 9 -26.77 12.52 1.17
N LYS A 10 -27.00 11.91 0.00
CA LYS A 10 -27.46 10.52 -0.11
C LYS A 10 -26.45 9.54 0.47
N GLY A 11 -25.16 9.68 0.13
CA GLY A 11 -24.10 8.88 0.72
C GLY A 11 -24.03 9.04 2.25
N LYS A 12 -24.20 10.25 2.77
CA LYS A 12 -24.21 10.50 4.22
C LYS A 12 -25.42 9.87 4.92
N ALA A 13 -26.60 9.92 4.29
CA ALA A 13 -27.82 9.33 4.84
C ALA A 13 -27.69 7.81 4.95
N ALA A 14 -27.28 7.14 3.86
CA ALA A 14 -27.06 5.70 3.84
C ALA A 14 -25.99 5.25 4.83
N PHE A 15 -24.87 5.98 4.91
CA PHE A 15 -23.82 5.75 5.90
C PHE A 15 -24.36 5.80 7.34
N LYS A 16 -25.16 6.82 7.68
CA LYS A 16 -25.71 6.98 9.03
C LYS A 16 -26.73 5.90 9.39
N ASN A 17 -27.52 5.44 8.42
CA ASN A 17 -28.53 4.40 8.64
C ASN A 17 -27.92 3.05 9.03
N ASN A 18 -26.68 2.77 8.62
CA ASN A 18 -26.01 1.50 8.88
C ASN A 18 -24.56 1.70 9.34
N PHE A 19 -24.35 2.66 10.25
CA PHE A 19 -23.04 3.20 10.61
C PHE A 19 -22.00 2.11 10.93
N TRP A 20 -22.30 1.22 11.88
CA TRP A 20 -21.35 0.19 12.34
C TRP A 20 -20.95 -0.79 11.23
N LYS A 21 -21.90 -1.21 10.38
CA LYS A 21 -21.59 -2.12 9.27
C LYS A 21 -20.80 -1.41 8.17
N CYS A 22 -21.04 -0.12 7.93
CA CYS A 22 -20.22 0.68 7.03
C CYS A 22 -18.79 0.84 7.54
N VAL A 23 -18.60 1.14 8.84
CA VAL A 23 -17.27 1.25 9.45
C VAL A 23 -16.51 -0.07 9.35
N VAL A 24 -17.14 -1.19 9.69
CA VAL A 24 -16.50 -2.52 9.59
C VAL A 24 -16.14 -2.83 8.13
N THR A 25 -17.05 -2.60 7.18
CA THR A 25 -16.76 -2.83 5.75
C THR A 25 -15.62 -1.95 5.24
N ALA A 26 -15.58 -0.69 5.64
CA ALA A 26 -14.48 0.23 5.29
C ALA A 26 -13.15 -0.18 5.94
N LEU A 27 -13.20 -0.68 7.18
CA LEU A 27 -12.02 -1.20 7.88
C LEU A 27 -11.47 -2.46 7.18
N ILE A 28 -12.35 -3.37 6.75
CA ILE A 28 -11.97 -4.54 5.96
C ILE A 28 -11.21 -4.10 4.71
N ILE A 29 -11.75 -3.14 3.96
CA ILE A 29 -11.06 -2.58 2.78
C ILE A 29 -9.74 -1.89 3.14
N ALA A 30 -9.68 -1.15 4.24
CA ALA A 30 -8.48 -0.47 4.67
C ALA A 30 -7.36 -1.47 4.99
N VAL A 31 -7.66 -2.56 5.71
CA VAL A 31 -6.71 -3.63 6.02
C VAL A 31 -6.20 -4.31 4.75
N ILE A 32 -7.11 -4.64 3.84
CA ILE A 32 -6.79 -5.26 2.54
C ILE A 32 -5.90 -4.35 1.68
N GLY A 33 -6.16 -3.05 1.70
CA GLY A 33 -5.42 -2.05 0.93
C GLY A 33 -4.06 -1.65 1.49
N GLY A 34 -3.58 -2.31 2.55
CA GLY A 34 -2.29 -1.99 3.20
C GLY A 34 -2.38 -1.15 4.47
N GLY A 35 -3.51 -1.20 5.19
CA GLY A 35 -3.75 -0.46 6.43
C GLY A 35 -4.04 1.03 6.22
N VAL A 36 -4.24 1.75 7.32
CA VAL A 36 -4.50 3.21 7.36
C VAL A 36 -3.40 4.09 6.72
N SER A 37 -2.33 3.46 6.24
CA SER A 37 -1.14 3.97 5.55
C SER A 37 -1.27 4.07 4.01
N GLY A 38 -2.35 3.60 3.39
CA GLY A 38 -2.54 3.57 1.93
C GLY A 38 -2.67 4.92 1.18
N PHE A 39 -2.46 6.06 1.85
CA PHE A 39 -2.49 7.41 1.23
C PHE A 39 -1.23 8.24 1.50
N SER A 40 -0.26 7.69 2.24
CA SER A 40 1.10 8.19 2.28
C SER A 40 1.91 7.33 1.33
N SER A 41 2.44 7.96 0.29
CA SER A 41 3.65 7.59 -0.45
C SER A 41 4.33 6.31 0.02
N SER A 42 4.51 5.38 -0.91
CA SER A 42 5.50 4.30 -0.87
C SER A 42 6.82 4.74 -0.23
N SER A 43 6.93 4.57 1.09
CA SER A 43 8.15 4.74 1.87
C SER A 43 7.96 4.17 3.28
N SER A 44 7.89 2.85 3.43
CA SER A 44 8.22 2.18 4.69
C SER A 44 8.21 0.66 4.53
N SER A 45 9.23 0.12 3.88
CA SER A 45 9.72 -1.24 4.10
C SER A 45 11.20 -1.32 3.71
N ILE A 46 12.02 -0.43 4.29
CA ILE A 46 13.49 -0.58 4.33
C ILE A 46 14.00 -0.15 5.72
N SER A 47 13.52 -0.80 6.79
CA SER A 47 14.02 -0.48 8.13
C SER A 47 14.07 -1.73 9.00
N SER A 48 14.98 -2.64 8.64
CA SER A 48 15.55 -3.60 9.59
C SER A 48 16.91 -4.18 9.16
N LEU A 49 17.72 -3.45 8.38
CA LEU A 49 19.13 -3.84 8.11
C LEU A 49 20.16 -2.85 8.66
N ALA A 50 19.74 -1.70 9.19
CA ALA A 50 20.62 -0.70 9.79
C ALA A 50 20.49 -0.73 11.33
N SER A 51 20.89 -1.85 11.95
CA SER A 51 21.15 -1.88 13.39
C SER A 51 22.24 -2.90 13.69
N SER A 52 23.42 -2.65 13.12
CA SER A 52 24.70 -3.20 13.59
C SER A 52 25.83 -2.30 13.10
N ARG A 53 25.87 -1.04 13.56
CA ARG A 53 27.11 -0.24 13.58
C ARG A 53 27.12 0.64 14.83
N HIS A 54 27.70 0.03 15.87
CA HIS A 54 28.72 0.59 16.76
C HIS A 54 28.78 2.12 16.89
N SER A 55 28.45 2.64 18.07
CA SER A 55 28.87 3.96 18.54
C SER A 55 29.29 3.88 20.01
N ILE A 56 30.60 4.01 20.24
CA ILE A 56 31.21 4.26 21.55
C ILE A 56 30.81 5.66 22.00
N THR A 57 30.34 5.81 23.24
CA THR A 57 30.58 7.02 24.05
C THR A 57 30.55 6.65 25.53
N GLU A 58 31.58 7.11 26.22
CA GLU A 58 32.03 6.80 27.57
C GLU A 58 31.11 7.27 28.72
N THR A 59 31.55 6.85 29.91
CA THR A 59 31.32 7.41 31.26
C THR A 59 30.07 6.83 31.97
N THR A 60 30.10 6.34 33.21
CA THR A 60 30.96 6.57 34.38
C THR A 60 30.77 5.41 35.37
N GLY A 61 31.81 4.94 36.05
CA GLY A 61 31.66 4.34 37.39
C GLY A 61 32.39 3.02 37.68
N MET A 62 33.64 3.18 38.12
CA MET A 62 34.20 2.54 39.33
C MET A 62 34.67 1.08 39.27
N ASN A 63 36.02 0.94 39.31
CA ASN A 63 36.86 -0.07 40.00
C ASN A 63 36.69 -1.54 39.56
N ASP A 64 37.72 -2.29 39.19
CA ASP A 64 39.02 -2.45 39.84
C ASP A 64 39.94 -3.36 38.99
N ILE A 65 41.24 -3.07 39.05
CA ILE A 65 42.38 -4.01 39.11
C ILE A 65 43.01 -4.57 37.81
N SER A 66 44.32 -4.30 37.77
CA SER A 66 45.48 -4.98 37.15
C SER A 66 45.85 -4.70 35.68
N ASP A 67 46.91 -3.88 35.59
CA ASP A 67 48.19 -4.22 34.98
C ASP A 67 48.20 -4.51 33.48
N ASN A 68 48.56 -3.51 32.67
CA ASN A 68 49.93 -3.43 32.19
C ASN A 68 50.17 -2.12 31.43
N ASP A 69 51.18 -1.44 31.92
CA ASP A 69 51.92 -0.29 31.45
C ASP A 69 52.67 -0.58 30.15
N HIS A 70 52.14 -0.14 29.02
CA HIS A 70 52.95 0.22 27.84
C HIS A 70 52.32 1.42 27.12
N GLU A 71 52.69 2.63 27.54
CA GLU A 71 52.59 3.81 26.67
C GLU A 71 53.52 3.60 25.47
N PHE A 72 52.98 3.42 24.28
CA PHE A 72 53.77 3.43 23.06
C PHE A 72 53.77 4.86 22.48
N ASN A 73 54.81 5.61 22.80
CA ASN A 73 55.05 6.95 22.29
C ASN A 73 55.57 6.87 20.84
N PHE A 74 54.77 7.36 19.89
CA PHE A 74 55.13 7.44 18.48
C PHE A 74 56.12 8.59 18.25
N THR A 75 57.42 8.27 18.24
CA THR A 75 58.46 9.19 17.79
C THR A 75 58.76 8.88 16.33
N ILE A 76 58.33 9.76 15.43
CA ILE A 76 58.83 9.74 14.04
C ILE A 76 60.22 10.38 14.07
N GLU A 77 61.25 9.54 14.20
CA GLU A 77 62.54 9.89 13.63
C GLU A 77 62.40 9.77 12.12
N GLY A 78 62.51 10.92 11.45
CA GLY A 78 62.58 10.95 10.01
C GLY A 78 63.88 10.29 9.56
N ASP A 79 63.78 9.11 8.98
CA ASP A 79 64.73 8.63 8.00
C ASP A 79 63.99 8.41 6.69
N GLU A 80 64.59 8.92 5.61
CA GLU A 80 64.05 8.81 4.27
C GLU A 80 64.03 7.33 3.85
N THR A 81 62.95 6.93 3.17
CA THR A 81 62.72 5.62 2.51
C THR A 81 61.99 4.55 3.34
N THR A 82 60.69 4.74 3.54
CA THR A 82 59.76 3.61 3.76
C THR A 82 58.83 3.56 2.54
N ASP A 83 58.87 2.43 1.83
CA ASP A 83 58.11 2.19 0.61
C ASP A 83 56.59 2.22 0.94
N PRO A 84 55.73 2.91 0.18
CA PRO A 84 54.29 2.97 0.45
C PRO A 84 53.60 1.60 0.52
N GLU A 85 54.22 0.56 -0.06
CA GLU A 85 53.72 -0.82 -0.06
C GLU A 85 53.74 -1.46 1.35
N GLU A 86 54.67 -1.07 2.22
CA GLU A 86 54.83 -1.70 3.56
C GLU A 86 53.73 -1.23 4.54
N ILE A 87 53.20 -0.03 4.33
CA ILE A 87 52.08 0.54 5.11
C ILE A 87 50.73 -0.03 4.62
N GLU A 88 50.61 -0.36 3.34
CA GLU A 88 49.41 -1.00 2.79
C GLU A 88 49.28 -2.45 3.28
N ASP A 89 50.38 -3.21 3.35
CA ASP A 89 50.38 -4.60 3.81
C ASP A 89 49.98 -4.75 5.29
N GLU A 90 50.40 -3.82 6.15
CA GLU A 90 50.06 -3.85 7.57
C GLU A 90 48.57 -3.55 7.83
N ILE A 91 47.97 -2.63 7.06
CA ILE A 91 46.52 -2.34 7.09
C ILE A 91 45.71 -3.52 6.53
N THR A 92 46.23 -4.20 5.51
CA THR A 92 45.53 -5.31 4.84
C THR A 92 45.49 -6.55 5.73
N ASN A 93 46.54 -6.79 6.52
CA ASN A 93 46.62 -7.90 7.45
C ASN A 93 45.67 -7.73 8.66
N GLU A 94 45.51 -6.52 9.19
CA GLU A 94 44.53 -6.24 10.27
C GLU A 94 43.06 -6.36 9.81
N ILE A 95 42.75 -5.99 8.57
CA ILE A 95 41.39 -6.19 8.00
C ILE A 95 41.09 -7.68 7.83
N THR A 96 42.10 -8.47 7.46
CA THR A 96 41.97 -9.91 7.23
C THR A 96 41.73 -10.67 8.54
N GLU A 97 42.36 -10.27 9.63
CA GLU A 97 42.23 -10.92 10.95
C GLU A 97 40.83 -10.71 11.59
N GLN A 98 40.12 -9.64 11.23
CA GLN A 98 38.77 -9.35 11.75
C GLN A 98 37.65 -10.08 10.99
N THR A 99 37.92 -10.59 9.80
CA THR A 99 37.10 -11.56 9.07
C THR A 99 37.66 -12.95 9.31
N GLY A 100 37.39 -13.53 10.48
CA GLY A 100 37.92 -14.83 10.88
C GLY A 100 37.89 -15.84 9.74
N ASP A 101 39.05 -16.44 9.47
CA ASP A 101 39.43 -17.27 8.32
C ASP A 101 38.32 -18.25 7.87
N ILE A 102 37.34 -17.73 7.11
CA ILE A 102 36.31 -18.55 6.49
C ILE A 102 37.01 -19.16 5.29
N ASP A 103 37.40 -20.44 5.40
CA ASP A 103 37.98 -21.22 4.30
C ASP A 103 37.30 -20.83 2.98
N GLU A 104 38.08 -20.52 1.94
CA GLU A 104 37.58 -19.90 0.70
C GLU A 104 36.40 -20.70 0.10
N SER A 105 36.41 -22.04 0.30
CA SER A 105 35.29 -22.91 -0.11
C SER A 105 34.03 -22.73 0.74
N THR A 106 34.18 -22.45 2.02
CA THR A 106 33.09 -22.12 2.96
C THR A 106 32.49 -20.75 2.65
N GLY A 107 33.32 -19.75 2.31
CA GLY A 107 32.86 -18.42 1.90
C GLY A 107 31.99 -18.46 0.64
N ILE A 108 32.45 -19.18 -0.40
CA ILE A 108 31.70 -19.37 -1.66
C ILE A 108 30.37 -20.11 -1.40
N ALA A 109 30.37 -21.13 -0.53
CA ALA A 109 29.17 -21.88 -0.18
C ALA A 109 28.12 -20.99 0.53
N ILE A 110 28.53 -20.10 1.44
CA ILE A 110 27.62 -19.18 2.14
C ILE A 110 27.01 -18.17 1.18
N VAL A 111 27.80 -17.60 0.26
CA VAL A 111 27.30 -16.65 -0.75
C VAL A 111 26.31 -17.34 -1.70
N ALA A 112 26.65 -18.53 -2.21
CA ALA A 112 25.75 -19.30 -3.06
C ALA A 112 24.44 -19.65 -2.34
N PHE A 113 24.52 -20.09 -1.08
CA PHE A 113 23.34 -20.37 -0.26
C PHE A 113 22.48 -19.13 -0.03
N SER A 114 23.10 -17.98 0.22
CA SER A 114 22.40 -16.69 0.43
C SER A 114 21.65 -16.24 -0.83
N ILE A 115 22.25 -16.40 -2.02
CA ILE A 115 21.59 -16.09 -3.30
C ILE A 115 20.39 -17.01 -3.52
N ILE A 116 20.54 -18.31 -3.24
CA ILE A 116 19.44 -19.29 -3.36
C ILE A 116 18.32 -18.95 -2.38
N MET A 117 18.64 -18.66 -1.12
CA MET A 117 17.66 -18.27 -0.10
C MET A 117 16.94 -16.97 -0.46
N PHE A 118 17.65 -15.97 -0.97
CA PHE A 118 17.05 -14.73 -1.46
C PHE A 118 16.10 -15.02 -2.62
N GLY A 119 16.52 -15.84 -3.59
CA GLY A 119 15.67 -16.28 -4.69
C GLY A 119 14.40 -16.99 -4.21
N VAL A 120 14.53 -17.93 -3.26
CA VAL A 120 13.38 -18.64 -2.66
C VAL A 120 12.47 -17.66 -1.93
N MET A 121 13.00 -16.71 -1.18
CA MET A 121 12.21 -15.69 -0.46
C MET A 121 11.42 -14.81 -1.45
N LEU A 122 12.04 -14.39 -2.56
CA LEU A 122 11.36 -13.66 -3.62
C LEU A 122 10.22 -14.47 -4.24
N VAL A 123 10.44 -15.75 -4.51
CA VAL A 123 9.41 -16.64 -5.07
C VAL A 123 8.25 -16.81 -4.09
N LEU A 124 8.53 -17.07 -2.80
CA LEU A 124 7.50 -17.19 -1.77
C LEU A 124 6.72 -15.89 -1.58
N SER A 125 7.40 -14.75 -1.59
CA SER A 125 6.77 -13.43 -1.53
C SER A 125 5.86 -13.18 -2.73
N ALA A 126 6.33 -13.48 -3.95
CA ALA A 126 5.53 -13.34 -5.16
C ALA A 126 4.28 -14.24 -5.15
N ILE A 127 4.40 -15.46 -4.64
CA ILE A 127 3.26 -16.38 -4.46
C ILE A 127 2.29 -15.81 -3.42
N GLY A 128 2.79 -15.34 -2.27
CA GLY A 128 1.97 -14.71 -1.22
C GLY A 128 1.21 -13.48 -1.72
N ILE A 129 1.88 -12.61 -2.50
CA ILE A 129 1.27 -11.45 -3.15
C ILE A 129 0.20 -11.89 -4.15
N THR A 130 0.44 -12.94 -4.92
CA THR A 130 -0.51 -13.44 -5.92
C THR A 130 -1.76 -14.02 -5.27
N ILE A 131 -1.60 -14.86 -4.24
CA ILE A 131 -2.72 -15.46 -3.49
C ILE A 131 -3.52 -14.38 -2.77
N SER A 132 -2.84 -13.43 -2.14
CA SER A 132 -3.51 -12.32 -1.45
C SER A 132 -4.30 -11.45 -2.43
N ALA A 133 -3.73 -11.09 -3.59
CA ALA A 133 -4.45 -10.37 -4.63
C ALA A 133 -5.70 -11.13 -5.15
N LEU A 134 -5.61 -12.45 -5.27
CA LEU A 134 -6.71 -13.32 -5.72
C LEU A 134 -7.88 -13.35 -4.71
N LEU A 135 -7.60 -13.21 -3.42
CA LEU A 135 -8.62 -13.17 -2.36
C LEU A 135 -9.16 -11.74 -2.13
N PHE A 136 -8.27 -10.75 -2.16
CA PHE A 136 -8.56 -9.35 -1.88
C PHE A 136 -9.36 -8.66 -2.97
N ASN A 137 -9.13 -9.00 -4.24
CA ASN A 137 -9.84 -8.38 -5.37
C ASN A 137 -11.36 -8.63 -5.31
N PRO A 138 -11.84 -9.88 -5.14
CA PRO A 138 -13.25 -10.19 -4.93
C PRO A 138 -13.80 -9.58 -3.64
N LEU A 139 -13.03 -9.61 -2.55
CA LEU A 139 -13.48 -9.05 -1.29
C LEU A 139 -13.73 -7.54 -1.39
N ARG A 140 -12.88 -6.81 -2.13
CA ARG A 140 -13.06 -5.39 -2.46
C ARG A 140 -14.33 -5.16 -3.28
N LEU A 141 -14.60 -6.03 -4.27
CA LEU A 141 -15.85 -6.00 -5.04
C LEU A 141 -17.08 -6.15 -4.14
N GLY A 142 -17.04 -7.13 -3.23
CA GLY A 142 -18.14 -7.40 -2.31
C GLY A 142 -18.41 -6.23 -1.36
N CYS A 143 -17.36 -5.58 -0.86
CA CYS A 143 -17.51 -4.37 -0.06
C CYS A 143 -18.14 -3.21 -0.87
N GLN A 144 -17.75 -3.04 -2.14
CA GLN A 144 -18.38 -2.04 -3.03
C GLN A 144 -19.85 -2.39 -3.31
N ARG A 145 -20.18 -3.67 -3.46
CA ARG A 145 -21.57 -4.16 -3.54
C ARG A 145 -22.34 -3.82 -2.27
N PHE A 146 -21.75 -4.04 -1.10
CA PHE A 146 -22.34 -3.69 0.19
C PHE A 146 -22.70 -2.20 0.23
N PHE A 147 -21.76 -1.31 -0.09
CA PHE A 147 -22.04 0.14 -0.09
C PHE A 147 -23.09 0.53 -1.13
N ARG A 148 -23.13 -0.11 -2.30
CA ARG A 148 -24.18 0.13 -3.29
C ARG A 148 -25.55 -0.26 -2.77
N LYS A 149 -25.69 -1.48 -2.24
CA LYS A 149 -26.96 -1.97 -1.66
C LYS A 149 -27.39 -1.16 -0.44
N ASN A 150 -26.43 -0.69 0.35
CA ASN A 150 -26.68 0.10 1.56
C ASN A 150 -27.33 1.46 1.27
N LEU A 151 -27.32 1.93 0.02
CA LEU A 151 -28.01 3.16 -0.39
C LEU A 151 -29.52 2.99 -0.49
N ASP A 152 -29.98 1.80 -0.85
CA ASP A 152 -31.39 1.50 -1.06
C ASP A 152 -32.03 0.92 0.21
N GLU A 153 -31.32 0.00 0.88
CA GLU A 153 -31.78 -0.71 2.07
C GLU A 153 -30.60 -1.00 3.03
N PRO A 154 -30.80 -1.12 4.35
CA PRO A 154 -29.73 -1.44 5.29
C PRO A 154 -29.08 -2.79 4.95
N ALA A 155 -27.92 -2.74 4.28
CA ALA A 155 -27.34 -3.91 3.66
C ALA A 155 -26.82 -4.92 4.71
N ASN A 156 -26.94 -6.20 4.36
CA ASN A 156 -26.37 -7.30 5.12
C ASN A 156 -24.91 -7.55 4.71
N MET A 157 -24.08 -8.00 5.67
CA MET A 157 -22.67 -8.34 5.43
C MET A 157 -22.48 -9.51 4.46
N SER A 158 -23.52 -10.32 4.23
CA SER A 158 -23.51 -11.36 3.19
C SER A 158 -23.22 -10.81 1.78
N ASN A 159 -23.50 -9.53 1.52
CA ASN A 159 -23.16 -8.90 0.24
C ASN A 159 -21.65 -8.79 0.00
N ILE A 160 -20.84 -8.86 1.06
CA ILE A 160 -19.37 -8.80 0.98
C ILE A 160 -18.82 -10.12 0.44
N VAL A 161 -19.40 -11.25 0.82
CA VAL A 161 -18.94 -12.58 0.37
C VAL A 161 -19.52 -12.99 -0.99
N PHE A 162 -20.55 -12.29 -1.48
CA PHE A 162 -21.20 -12.56 -2.78
C PHE A 162 -20.21 -12.67 -3.96
N ALA A 163 -19.12 -11.91 -3.93
CA ALA A 163 -18.11 -11.91 -4.98
C ALA A 163 -17.36 -13.25 -5.12
N PHE A 164 -17.39 -14.09 -4.08
CA PHE A 164 -16.79 -15.42 -4.10
C PHE A 164 -17.71 -16.46 -4.75
N ASP A 165 -19.03 -16.30 -4.64
CA ASP A 165 -20.00 -17.26 -5.16
C ASP A 165 -20.38 -17.00 -6.63
N SER A 166 -20.32 -15.74 -7.08
CA SER A 166 -20.82 -15.33 -8.40
C SER A 166 -19.70 -14.99 -9.38
N ASN A 167 -19.49 -15.85 -10.39
CA ASN A 167 -18.55 -15.61 -11.50
C ASN A 167 -17.14 -15.18 -11.03
N TYR A 168 -16.64 -15.82 -9.98
CA TYR A 168 -15.36 -15.52 -9.32
C TYR A 168 -14.22 -15.25 -10.31
N LYS A 169 -14.02 -16.14 -11.29
CA LYS A 169 -12.93 -16.02 -12.28
C LYS A 169 -13.02 -14.71 -13.08
N ASN A 170 -14.23 -14.33 -13.50
CA ASN A 170 -14.44 -13.11 -14.28
C ASN A 170 -14.27 -11.85 -13.43
N VAL A 171 -14.74 -11.90 -12.18
CA VAL A 171 -14.57 -10.82 -11.19
C VAL A 171 -13.09 -10.59 -10.89
N VAL A 172 -12.35 -11.64 -10.52
CA VAL A 172 -10.91 -11.57 -10.22
C VAL A 172 -10.16 -11.04 -11.43
N LYS A 173 -10.39 -11.63 -12.60
CA LYS A 173 -9.75 -11.21 -13.85
C LYS A 173 -10.00 -9.72 -14.11
N THR A 174 -11.26 -9.28 -14.14
CA THR A 174 -11.57 -7.89 -14.50
C THR A 174 -11.03 -6.88 -13.49
N MET A 175 -11.11 -7.19 -12.19
CA MET A 175 -10.54 -6.35 -11.13
C MET A 175 -9.01 -6.27 -11.24
N PHE A 176 -8.36 -7.40 -11.52
CA PHE A 176 -6.92 -7.44 -11.75
C PHE A 176 -6.50 -6.64 -12.97
N LEU A 177 -7.18 -6.79 -14.12
CA LEU A 177 -6.91 -5.99 -15.32
C LEU A 177 -7.08 -4.49 -15.07
N ARG A 178 -8.06 -4.09 -14.24
CA ARG A 178 -8.26 -2.68 -13.88
C ARG A 178 -7.03 -2.16 -13.16
N ASP A 179 -6.57 -2.87 -12.14
CA ASP A 179 -5.44 -2.45 -11.32
C ASP A 179 -4.15 -2.44 -12.13
N VAL A 180 -3.93 -3.43 -12.98
CA VAL A 180 -2.81 -3.46 -13.95
C VAL A 180 -2.88 -2.24 -14.87
N TYR A 181 -4.01 -1.95 -15.50
CA TYR A 181 -4.10 -0.78 -16.39
C TYR A 181 -3.86 0.53 -15.66
N VAL A 182 -4.47 0.75 -14.50
CA VAL A 182 -4.23 1.96 -13.70
C VAL A 182 -2.76 2.06 -13.30
N PHE A 183 -2.14 0.95 -12.87
CA PHE A 183 -0.73 0.88 -12.52
C PHE A 183 0.18 1.22 -13.71
N LEU A 184 -0.03 0.61 -14.87
CA LEU A 184 0.72 0.88 -16.11
C LEU A 184 0.63 2.36 -16.50
N TRP A 185 -0.57 2.95 -16.43
CA TRP A 185 -0.75 4.36 -16.73
C TRP A 185 -0.08 5.27 -15.70
N SER A 186 -0.11 4.89 -14.42
CA SER A 186 0.59 5.62 -13.35
C SER A 186 2.11 5.52 -13.45
N LEU A 187 2.63 4.40 -13.98
CA LEU A 187 4.05 4.19 -14.23
C LEU A 187 4.54 5.03 -15.40
N LEU A 188 3.71 5.16 -16.45
CA LEU A 188 4.05 5.99 -17.61
C LEU A 188 4.14 7.47 -17.21
N PHE A 189 3.11 8.00 -16.54
CA PHE A 189 3.15 9.31 -15.90
C PHE A 189 2.06 9.42 -14.80
N VAL A 190 2.30 10.27 -13.79
CA VAL A 190 1.36 10.46 -12.67
C VAL A 190 -0.01 10.99 -13.15
N ILE A 191 -0.03 12.04 -13.95
CA ILE A 191 -1.29 12.69 -14.41
C ILE A 191 -2.21 11.74 -15.20
N PRO A 192 -1.76 11.03 -16.26
CA PRO A 192 -2.62 10.07 -16.95
C PRO A 192 -3.02 8.88 -16.08
N GLY A 193 -2.17 8.46 -15.13
CA GLY A 193 -2.55 7.48 -14.11
C GLY A 193 -3.79 7.90 -13.31
N ILE A 194 -3.81 9.15 -12.82
CA ILE A 194 -4.97 9.71 -12.12
C ILE A 194 -6.20 9.76 -13.03
N ILE A 195 -6.08 10.24 -14.27
CA ILE A 195 -7.23 10.30 -15.21
C ILE A 195 -7.82 8.91 -15.46
N LYS A 196 -6.96 7.89 -15.59
CA LYS A 196 -7.36 6.50 -15.82
C LYS A 196 -7.97 5.83 -14.59
N SER A 197 -7.52 6.18 -13.39
CA SER A 197 -8.14 5.69 -12.15
C SER A 197 -9.60 6.17 -12.04
N TYR A 198 -9.89 7.43 -12.37
CA TYR A 198 -11.27 7.93 -12.44
C TYR A 198 -12.08 7.27 -13.55
N GLU A 199 -11.50 7.06 -14.75
CA GLU A 199 -12.19 6.40 -15.87
C GLU A 199 -12.68 4.98 -15.51
N TYR A 200 -11.91 4.24 -14.70
CA TYR A 200 -12.22 2.86 -14.32
C TYR A 200 -12.76 2.69 -12.90
N ARG A 201 -13.06 3.79 -12.18
CA ARG A 201 -13.60 3.76 -10.81
C ARG A 201 -14.95 3.04 -10.71
N MET A 202 -15.74 2.99 -11.80
CA MET A 202 -17.08 2.40 -11.79
C MET A 202 -17.12 0.91 -12.15
N VAL A 203 -16.05 0.37 -12.73
CA VAL A 203 -15.88 -1.07 -13.03
C VAL A 203 -16.33 -1.98 -11.87
N PRO A 204 -15.86 -1.78 -10.62
CA PRO A 204 -16.29 -2.64 -9.52
C PRO A 204 -17.79 -2.63 -9.26
N TYR A 205 -18.44 -1.46 -9.35
CA TYR A 205 -19.88 -1.34 -9.11
C TYR A 205 -20.67 -2.00 -10.25
N LEU A 206 -20.21 -1.88 -11.50
CA LEU A 206 -20.80 -2.58 -12.65
C LEU A 206 -20.74 -4.10 -12.50
N LEU A 207 -19.57 -4.65 -12.15
CA LEU A 207 -19.40 -6.07 -11.87
C LEU A 207 -20.19 -6.51 -10.64
N SER A 208 -20.37 -5.62 -9.66
CA SER A 208 -21.17 -5.93 -8.48
C SER A 208 -22.63 -6.16 -8.83
N GLU A 209 -23.17 -5.47 -9.84
CA GLU A 209 -24.56 -5.64 -10.28
C GLU A 209 -24.70 -6.73 -11.36
N ASN A 210 -23.71 -6.88 -12.24
CA ASN A 210 -23.65 -7.93 -13.25
C ASN A 210 -22.29 -8.65 -13.24
N PRO A 211 -22.10 -9.68 -12.37
CA PRO A 211 -20.83 -10.40 -12.26
C PRO A 211 -20.41 -11.17 -13.52
N GLY A 212 -21.38 -11.46 -14.41
CA GLY A 212 -21.13 -12.12 -15.69
C GLY A 212 -20.73 -11.18 -16.83
N MET A 213 -20.73 -9.85 -16.59
CA MET A 213 -20.32 -8.84 -17.58
C MET A 213 -18.87 -9.05 -18.00
N SER A 214 -18.59 -9.06 -19.30
CA SER A 214 -17.21 -9.23 -19.78
C SER A 214 -16.31 -8.08 -19.33
N ASP A 215 -15.01 -8.35 -19.20
CA ASP A 215 -14.00 -7.34 -18.87
C ASP A 215 -14.10 -6.11 -19.80
N LYS A 216 -14.09 -6.34 -21.11
CA LYS A 216 -14.18 -5.28 -22.13
C LYS A 216 -15.44 -4.43 -21.97
N GLU A 217 -16.58 -5.06 -21.72
CA GLU A 217 -17.85 -4.37 -21.51
C GLU A 217 -17.83 -3.54 -20.23
N ALA A 218 -17.30 -4.08 -19.13
CA ALA A 218 -17.17 -3.36 -17.86
C ALA A 218 -16.30 -2.11 -17.99
N PHE A 219 -15.16 -2.19 -18.69
CA PHE A 219 -14.30 -1.04 -18.95
C PHE A 219 -14.94 -0.02 -19.88
N ALA A 220 -15.60 -0.48 -20.95
CA ALA A 220 -16.28 0.39 -21.90
C ALA A 220 -17.43 1.17 -21.23
N GLU A 221 -18.22 0.47 -20.40
CA GLU A 221 -19.33 1.07 -19.69
C GLU A 221 -18.85 2.02 -18.59
N SER A 222 -17.83 1.67 -17.81
CA SER A 222 -17.22 2.59 -16.84
C SER A 222 -16.72 3.86 -17.53
N LYS A 223 -16.05 3.72 -18.69
CA LYS A 223 -15.58 4.85 -19.49
C LYS A 223 -16.75 5.71 -20.01
N ARG A 224 -17.85 5.08 -20.44
CA ARG A 224 -19.06 5.79 -20.89
C ARG A 224 -19.69 6.60 -19.75
N LEU A 225 -19.86 6.00 -18.57
CA LEU A 225 -20.41 6.67 -17.38
C LEU A 225 -19.53 7.86 -16.94
N MET A 226 -18.21 7.69 -17.02
CA MET A 226 -17.24 8.71 -16.59
C MET A 226 -16.94 9.78 -17.65
N ASN A 227 -17.36 9.59 -18.90
CA ASN A 227 -17.13 10.57 -19.95
C ASN A 227 -17.84 11.90 -19.63
N GLY A 228 -17.09 13.00 -19.61
CA GLY A 228 -17.59 14.32 -19.16
C GLY A 228 -17.80 14.47 -17.64
N ASN A 229 -17.63 13.41 -16.85
CA ASN A 229 -17.83 13.43 -15.38
C ASN A 229 -16.53 13.33 -14.57
N LYS A 230 -15.38 13.02 -15.20
CA LYS A 230 -14.07 12.88 -14.51
C LYS A 230 -13.71 14.11 -13.69
N TRP A 231 -13.78 15.32 -14.28
CA TRP A 231 -13.45 16.56 -13.58
C TRP A 231 -14.39 16.83 -12.40
N LYS A 232 -15.70 16.61 -12.58
CA LYS A 232 -16.69 16.76 -11.50
C LYS A 232 -16.43 15.78 -10.37
N THR A 233 -16.01 14.56 -10.69
CA THR A 233 -15.64 13.52 -9.72
C THR A 233 -14.34 13.87 -8.99
N PHE A 234 -13.36 14.43 -9.70
CA PHE A 234 -12.15 14.98 -9.07
C PHE A 234 -12.48 16.11 -8.09
N VAL A 235 -13.35 17.05 -8.47
CA VAL A 235 -13.81 18.13 -7.58
C VAL A 235 -14.63 17.59 -6.40
N LEU A 236 -15.37 16.50 -6.60
CA LEU A 236 -16.06 15.80 -5.52
C LEU A 236 -15.04 15.22 -4.52
N ASP A 237 -14.01 14.52 -4.98
CA ASP A 237 -12.95 14.00 -4.12
C ASP A 237 -12.18 15.13 -3.43
N LEU A 238 -11.89 16.23 -4.13
CA LEU A 238 -11.26 17.41 -3.55
C LEU A 238 -12.11 18.05 -2.44
N SER A 239 -13.43 17.91 -2.49
CA SER A 239 -14.31 18.35 -1.39
C SER A 239 -14.16 17.55 -0.09
N PHE A 240 -13.44 16.42 -0.13
CA PHE A 240 -13.07 15.63 1.04
C PHE A 240 -11.68 15.93 1.57
N ILE A 241 -10.84 16.69 0.84
CA ILE A 241 -9.46 16.98 1.27
C ILE A 241 -9.42 17.66 2.65
N GLY A 242 -10.40 18.54 2.94
CA GLY A 242 -10.51 19.18 4.25
C GLY A 242 -10.78 18.17 5.38
N TRP A 243 -11.53 17.10 5.10
CA TRP A 243 -11.74 16.00 6.05
C TRP A 243 -10.50 15.13 6.22
N ASP A 244 -9.71 14.95 5.17
CA ASP A 244 -8.44 14.23 5.23
C ASP A 244 -7.40 14.98 6.06
N ILE A 245 -7.27 16.30 5.83
CA ILE A 245 -6.43 17.19 6.63
C ILE A 245 -6.87 17.19 8.10
N LEU A 246 -8.18 17.26 8.36
CA LEU A 246 -8.70 17.18 9.72
C LEU A 246 -8.39 15.82 10.37
N SER A 247 -8.44 14.75 9.58
CA SER A 247 -8.13 13.41 10.06
C SER A 247 -6.67 13.25 10.48
N LEU A 248 -5.75 13.98 9.86
CA LEU A 248 -4.34 14.02 10.25
C LEU A 248 -4.17 14.49 11.70
N PHE A 249 -4.90 15.55 12.10
CA PHE A 249 -4.86 16.07 13.48
C PHE A 249 -5.49 15.11 14.50
N THR A 250 -6.30 14.14 14.05
CA THR A 250 -6.89 13.11 14.90
C THR A 250 -6.12 11.78 14.88
N CYS A 251 -4.84 11.79 14.46
CA CYS A 251 -4.01 10.60 14.29
C CYS A 251 -4.65 9.53 13.39
N GLY A 252 -5.47 9.94 12.41
CA GLY A 252 -6.16 9.04 11.49
C GLY A 252 -7.43 8.37 12.04
N ILE A 253 -7.81 8.57 13.31
CA ILE A 253 -9.04 8.00 13.89
C ILE A 253 -10.27 8.49 13.10
N LEU A 254 -10.37 9.80 12.83
CA LEU A 254 -11.48 10.35 12.06
C LEU A 254 -11.57 9.73 10.66
N ASN A 255 -10.41 9.42 10.05
CA ASN A 255 -10.38 8.82 8.73
C ASN A 255 -11.01 7.42 8.74
N VAL A 256 -10.64 6.59 9.71
CA VAL A 256 -11.12 5.21 9.82
C VAL A 256 -12.62 5.14 10.13
N PHE A 257 -13.08 5.90 11.12
CA PHE A 257 -14.45 5.77 11.62
C PHE A 257 -15.48 6.59 10.84
N TYR A 258 -15.07 7.66 10.16
CA TYR A 258 -16.01 8.57 9.52
C TYR A 258 -15.67 8.84 8.06
N VAL A 259 -14.48 9.34 7.74
CA VAL A 259 -14.19 9.85 6.39
C VAL A 259 -14.16 8.73 5.35
N ASN A 260 -13.48 7.61 5.64
CA ASN A 260 -13.39 6.47 4.73
C ASN A 260 -14.77 5.85 4.43
N PRO A 261 -15.56 5.37 5.42
CA PRO A 261 -16.88 4.82 5.14
C PRO A 261 -17.83 5.84 4.49
N TYR A 262 -17.70 7.13 4.81
CA TYR A 262 -18.47 8.19 4.16
C TYR A 262 -18.08 8.39 2.69
N LYS A 263 -16.79 8.39 2.36
CA LYS A 263 -16.28 8.45 0.98
C LYS A 263 -16.79 7.25 0.17
N MET A 264 -16.69 6.05 0.73
CA MET A 264 -17.17 4.82 0.09
C MET A 264 -18.67 4.85 -0.20
N SER A 265 -19.48 5.33 0.76
CA SER A 265 -20.91 5.49 0.54
C SER A 265 -21.24 6.59 -0.47
N THR A 266 -20.41 7.63 -0.54
CA THR A 266 -20.54 8.72 -1.54
C THR A 266 -20.19 8.21 -2.94
N ASP A 267 -19.18 7.36 -3.08
CA ASP A 267 -18.81 6.74 -4.36
C ASP A 267 -19.90 5.83 -4.90
N ALA A 268 -20.55 5.08 -4.03
CA ALA A 268 -21.69 4.27 -4.40
C ALA A 268 -22.88 5.15 -4.86
N ALA A 269 -23.11 6.30 -4.20
CA ALA A 269 -24.16 7.25 -4.59
C ALA A 269 -23.80 7.95 -5.91
N LEU A 270 -22.52 8.21 -6.17
CA LEU A 270 -22.04 8.73 -7.44
C LEU A 270 -22.30 7.72 -8.56
N TYR A 271 -21.97 6.44 -8.34
CA TYR A 271 -22.24 5.38 -9.31
C TYR A 271 -23.71 5.33 -9.71
N GLU A 272 -24.61 5.33 -8.72
CA GLU A 272 -26.05 5.35 -8.95
C GLU A 272 -26.48 6.59 -9.73
N ALA A 273 -25.99 7.78 -9.35
CA ALA A 273 -26.30 9.02 -10.03
C ALA A 273 -25.83 9.03 -11.50
N LEU A 274 -24.67 8.43 -11.78
CA LEU A 274 -24.13 8.30 -13.14
C LEU A 274 -24.92 7.28 -13.97
N LYS A 275 -25.29 6.14 -13.37
CA LYS A 275 -25.94 5.04 -14.08
C LYS A 275 -27.44 5.25 -14.29
N TYR A 276 -28.14 5.76 -13.29
CA TYR A 276 -29.59 5.88 -13.27
C TYR A 276 -30.09 7.32 -13.36
N GLY A 277 -29.20 8.32 -13.26
CA GLY A 277 -29.59 9.73 -13.32
C GLY A 277 -30.32 10.26 -12.08
N THR A 278 -30.47 9.45 -11.04
CA THR A 278 -31.33 9.67 -9.86
C THR A 278 -30.51 10.12 -8.64
N ALA A 279 -30.07 11.38 -8.65
CA ALA A 279 -29.56 12.04 -7.44
C ALA A 279 -30.59 12.99 -6.81
N SER A 280 -31.90 12.77 -7.02
CA SER A 280 -32.93 13.39 -6.18
C SER A 280 -33.30 12.41 -5.08
N ALA A 281 -33.00 12.78 -3.84
CA ALA A 281 -33.57 12.12 -2.67
C ALA A 281 -35.09 12.26 -2.71
N ASN A 282 -35.80 11.13 -2.62
CA ASN A 282 -37.16 11.10 -2.08
C ASN A 282 -37.06 11.12 -0.56
#